data_AF-A0A3P7IPN9-F1
#
_entry.id   AF-A0A3P7IPN9-F1
#
_cell.length_a   1.000
_cell.length_b   1.000
_cell.length_c   1.000
_cell.angle_alpha   90.00
_cell.angle_beta   90.00
_cell.angle_gamma   90.00
#
_symmetry.space_group_name_H-M   'P 1'
#
loop_
_entity.id
_entity.type
_entity.pdbx_description
1 polymer ?
#
loop_
_entity_poly.entity_id
_entity_poly.type
_entity_poly.pdbx_seq_one_letter_code
_entity_poly.pdbx_strand_id
1 'polypeptide(L)'
;MNGSRLRTKPNITQYFRTLCRKSAISAAGVGLKMLPSYVRAVPNGTEFGDYLALDLGGTNFRVLMIRLRGREAEMIGKVYEIPVSVMRGTGDMVSS
;
A
#
# COMPACT_ATOMS: atom_id res chain seq x y z
N MET A 1 -49.46 14.26 -8.38
CA MET A 1 -48.88 13.06 -7.74
C MET A 1 -47.36 13.21 -7.76
N ASN A 2 -46.76 13.66 -6.67
CA ASN A 2 -45.31 13.85 -6.57
C ASN A 2 -44.64 12.54 -6.16
N GLY A 3 -44.05 11.84 -7.12
CA GLY A 3 -43.23 10.65 -6.87
C GLY A 3 -41.90 11.04 -6.22
N SER A 4 -41.84 11.03 -4.89
CA SER A 4 -40.58 11.12 -4.16
C SER A 4 -39.74 9.88 -4.46
N ARG A 5 -38.75 10.05 -5.34
CA ARG A 5 -37.73 9.05 -5.66
C ARG A 5 -37.03 8.63 -4.37
N LEU A 6 -37.34 7.44 -3.85
CA LEU A 6 -36.64 6.83 -2.73
C LEU A 6 -35.14 6.77 -3.09
N ARG A 7 -34.32 7.60 -2.43
CA ARG A 7 -32.86 7.50 -2.54
C ARG A 7 -32.46 6.17 -1.90
N THR A 8 -32.16 5.18 -2.72
CA THR A 8 -31.48 3.97 -2.26
C THR A 8 -30.17 4.39 -1.57
N LYS A 9 -29.94 3.92 -0.34
CA LYS A 9 -28.66 4.16 0.33
C LYS A 9 -27.55 3.57 -0.56
N PRO A 10 -26.47 4.31 -0.85
CA PRO A 10 -25.38 3.80 -1.66
C PRO A 10 -24.81 2.55 -0.99
N ASN A 11 -24.58 1.50 -1.78
CA ASN A 11 -23.88 0.31 -1.27
C ASN A 11 -22.42 0.67 -0.92
N ILE A 12 -21.76 -0.19 -0.14
CA ILE A 12 -20.40 0.05 0.35
C ILE A 12 -19.40 0.35 -0.79
N THR A 13 -19.57 -0.28 -1.95
CA THR A 13 -18.74 -0.04 -3.14
C THR A 13 -18.90 1.37 -3.69
N GLN A 14 -20.13 1.87 -3.79
CA GLN A 14 -20.40 3.24 -4.24
C GLN A 14 -19.86 4.26 -3.24
N TYR A 15 -20.01 4.01 -1.94
CA TYR A 15 -19.46 4.85 -0.89
C TYR A 15 -17.92 4.93 -0.95
N PHE A 16 -17.25 3.79 -1.08
CA PHE A 16 -15.79 3.73 -1.18
C PHE A 16 -15.27 4.49 -2.42
N ARG A 17 -15.92 4.33 -3.57
CA ARG A 17 -15.59 5.11 -4.79
C ARG A 17 -15.72 6.61 -4.56
N THR A 18 -16.74 7.04 -3.83
CA THR A 18 -16.90 8.46 -3.45
C THR A 18 -15.76 8.94 -2.56
N LEU A 19 -15.33 8.14 -1.57
CA LEU A 19 -14.21 8.50 -0.71
C LEU A 19 -12.90 8.64 -1.49
N CYS A 20 -12.55 7.68 -2.36
CA CYS A 20 -11.34 7.77 -3.18
C CYS A 20 -11.31 9.03 -4.08
N ARG A 21 -12.45 9.37 -4.71
CA ARG A 21 -12.54 10.55 -5.60
C ARG A 21 -12.40 11.86 -4.83
N LYS A 22 -13.01 11.97 -3.64
CA LYS A 22 -12.93 13.19 -2.82
C LYS A 22 -11.49 13.49 -2.40
N SER A 23 -10.73 12.46 -2.04
CA SER A 23 -9.35 12.58 -1.59
C SER A 23 -8.35 12.99 -2.68
N ALA A 24 -8.67 12.77 -3.95
CA ALA A 24 -7.84 13.22 -5.07
C ALA A 24 -7.93 14.73 -5.31
N ILE A 25 -8.92 15.42 -4.70
CA ILE A 25 -9.30 16.81 -5.04
C ILE A 25 -9.36 17.72 -3.79
N SER A 26 -9.45 17.16 -2.57
CA SER A 26 -9.66 17.93 -1.33
C SER A 26 -8.59 17.65 -0.26
N ALA A 27 -8.00 18.72 0.29
CA ALA A 27 -7.01 18.66 1.36
C ALA A 27 -7.61 18.58 2.79
N ALA A 28 -8.93 18.68 2.96
CA ALA A 28 -9.54 18.85 4.28
C ALA A 28 -10.34 17.63 4.77
N GLY A 29 -9.76 16.89 5.72
CA GLY A 29 -10.43 16.25 6.86
C GLY A 29 -11.39 15.06 6.64
N VAL A 30 -11.88 14.79 5.43
CA VAL A 30 -12.84 13.70 5.17
C VAL A 30 -12.52 12.98 3.86
N GLY A 31 -11.79 11.86 3.94
CA GLY A 31 -11.43 11.03 2.78
C GLY A 31 -10.34 9.99 3.09
N LEU A 32 -10.20 8.99 2.22
CA LEU A 32 -9.07 8.03 2.27
C LEU A 32 -7.76 8.73 1.89
N LYS A 33 -6.65 8.47 2.57
CA LYS A 33 -5.36 9.06 2.17
C LYS A 33 -4.92 8.44 0.83
N MET A 34 -4.98 9.20 -0.25
CA MET A 34 -4.58 8.79 -1.61
C MET A 34 -3.17 9.29 -1.91
N LEU A 35 -2.18 8.82 -1.14
CA LEU A 35 -0.81 9.32 -1.22
C LEU A 35 -0.14 8.90 -2.55
N PRO A 36 0.59 9.80 -3.25
CA PRO A 36 1.36 9.45 -4.43
C PRO A 36 2.45 8.43 -4.11
N SER A 37 2.56 7.37 -4.92
CA SER A 37 3.61 6.34 -4.77
C SER A 37 4.90 6.67 -5.53
N TYR A 38 4.91 7.72 -6.35
CA TYR A 38 6.00 8.11 -7.25
C TYR A 38 6.39 7.05 -8.32
N VAL A 39 5.60 5.99 -8.47
CA VAL A 39 5.71 5.06 -9.60
C VAL A 39 5.03 5.69 -10.82
N ARG A 40 5.83 6.09 -11.81
CA ARG A 40 5.36 6.88 -12.98
C ARG A 40 5.19 6.07 -14.27
N ALA A 41 5.56 4.80 -14.27
CA ALA A 41 5.46 3.92 -15.43
C ALA A 41 5.02 2.52 -15.01
N VAL A 42 4.29 1.85 -15.89
CA VAL A 42 3.91 0.44 -15.74
C VAL A 42 5.03 -0.41 -16.36
N PRO A 43 5.44 -1.52 -15.73
CA PRO A 43 6.43 -2.42 -16.31
C PRO A 43 6.02 -2.90 -17.70
N ASN A 44 6.98 -2.97 -18.62
CA ASN A 44 6.74 -3.37 -20.01
C ASN A 44 7.39 -4.71 -20.38
N GLY A 45 8.11 -5.34 -19.45
CA GLY A 45 8.79 -6.62 -19.66
C GLY A 45 10.12 -6.50 -20.41
N THR A 46 10.68 -5.28 -20.54
CA THR A 46 12.03 -5.06 -21.05
C THR A 46 13.02 -4.74 -19.92
N GLU A 47 12.59 -4.82 -18.67
CA GLU A 47 13.43 -4.57 -17.50
C GLU A 47 14.56 -5.60 -17.43
N PHE A 48 15.77 -5.12 -17.17
CA PHE A 48 16.96 -5.94 -17.09
C PHE A 48 17.85 -5.42 -15.98
N GLY A 49 18.31 -6.33 -15.13
CA GLY A 49 19.24 -6.00 -14.07
C GLY A 49 19.03 -6.86 -12.83
N ASP A 50 19.85 -6.57 -11.84
CA ASP A 50 19.86 -7.24 -10.55
C ASP A 50 19.43 -6.21 -9.50
N TYR A 51 18.38 -6.54 -8.76
CA TYR A 51 17.71 -5.65 -7.83
C TYR A 51 17.63 -6.28 -6.44
N LEU A 52 17.64 -5.44 -5.41
CA LEU A 52 17.34 -5.86 -4.05
C LEU A 52 15.95 -5.37 -3.67
N ALA A 53 15.13 -6.27 -3.13
CA ALA A 53 13.91 -5.91 -2.43
C ALA A 53 14.05 -6.23 -0.94
N LEU A 54 13.74 -5.23 -0.12
CA LEU A 54 13.80 -5.30 1.33
C LEU A 54 12.39 -5.09 1.86
N ASP A 55 11.83 -6.09 2.53
CA ASP A 55 10.49 -6.04 3.11
C ASP A 55 10.56 -6.18 4.62
N LEU A 56 10.18 -5.10 5.30
CA LEU A 56 10.17 -5.02 6.76
C LEU A 56 8.73 -5.19 7.25
N GLY A 57 8.38 -6.43 7.60
CA GLY A 57 7.13 -6.75 8.26
C GLY A 57 7.19 -6.49 9.77
N GLY A 58 6.08 -6.80 10.46
CA GLY A 58 6.01 -6.64 11.92
C GLY A 58 6.89 -7.64 12.68
N THR A 59 7.08 -8.85 12.15
CA THR A 59 7.82 -9.94 12.82
C THR A 59 9.01 -10.46 12.03
N ASN A 60 9.05 -10.18 10.73
CA ASN A 60 10.03 -10.71 9.81
C ASN A 60 10.59 -9.61 8.90
N PHE A 61 11.89 -9.68 8.66
CA PHE A 61 12.58 -8.91 7.64
C PHE A 61 12.99 -9.85 6.50
N ARG A 62 12.56 -9.54 5.28
CA ARG A 62 12.86 -10.34 4.09
C ARG A 62 13.81 -9.58 3.18
N VAL A 63 14.87 -10.26 2.74
CA VAL A 63 15.82 -9.76 1.75
C VAL A 63 15.71 -10.64 0.52
N LEU A 64 15.42 -10.03 -0.63
CA LEU A 64 15.33 -10.71 -1.93
C LEU A 64 16.35 -10.13 -2.91
N MET A 65 17.10 -11.01 -3.57
CA MET A 65 17.84 -10.72 -4.78
C MET A 65 16.96 -11.10 -5.98
N ILE A 66 16.61 -10.12 -6.80
CA ILE A 66 15.73 -10.26 -7.95
C ILE A 66 16.56 -10.01 -9.21
N ARG A 67 16.64 -11.00 -10.10
CA ARG A 67 17.29 -10.85 -11.40
C ARG A 67 16.23 -10.80 -12.48
N LEU A 68 16.10 -9.65 -13.14
CA LEU A 68 15.22 -9.45 -14.28
C LEU A 68 16.01 -9.61 -15.58
N ARG A 69 15.47 -10.41 -16.49
CA ARG A 69 16.00 -10.64 -17.84
C ARG A 69 14.85 -10.51 -18.84
N GLY A 70 14.29 -9.31 -18.95
CA GLY A 70 13.07 -9.05 -19.72
C GLY A 70 11.84 -9.63 -19.03
N ARG A 71 11.20 -10.62 -19.65
CA ARG A 71 10.00 -11.28 -19.09
C ARG A 71 10.32 -12.38 -18.09
N GLU A 72 11.59 -12.74 -17.95
CA GLU A 72 12.06 -13.73 -16.99
C GLU A 72 12.49 -13.05 -15.69
N ALA A 73 12.13 -13.67 -14.56
CA ALA A 73 12.49 -13.22 -13.23
C ALA A 73 12.96 -14.40 -12.38
N GLU A 74 14.19 -14.32 -11.87
CA GLU A 74 14.71 -15.21 -10.84
C GLU A 74 14.70 -14.48 -9.50
N MET A 75 14.28 -15.14 -8.43
CA MET A 75 14.27 -14.58 -7.08
C MET A 75 14.90 -15.54 -6.08
N ILE A 76 15.90 -15.05 -5.36
CA ILE A 76 16.53 -15.78 -4.26
C ILE A 76 16.35 -14.94 -2.99
N GLY A 77 15.86 -15.57 -1.92
CA GLY A 77 15.45 -14.86 -0.72
C GLY A 77 15.95 -15.47 0.57
N LYS A 78 16.06 -14.62 1.60
CA LYS A 78 16.24 -15.04 2.99
C LYS A 78 15.33 -14.23 3.91
N VAL A 79 14.77 -14.92 4.90
CA VAL A 79 13.92 -14.35 5.94
C VAL A 79 14.70 -14.30 7.25
N TYR A 80 14.55 -13.20 7.97
CA TYR A 80 15.13 -12.98 9.29
C TYR A 80 14.02 -12.64 10.28
N GLU A 81 13.98 -13.33 11.42
CA GLU A 81 13.09 -12.95 12.51
C GLU A 81 13.59 -11.65 13.15
N ILE A 82 12.66 -10.72 13.41
CA ILE A 82 13.00 -9.46 14.06
C ILE A 82 13.00 -9.69 15.59
N PRO A 83 14.08 -9.32 16.30
CA PRO A 83 14.12 -9.43 17.75
C PRO A 83 12.99 -8.64 18.42
N VAL A 84 12.41 -9.18 19.50
CA VAL A 84 11.29 -8.55 20.23
C VAL A 84 11.61 -7.14 20.72
N SER A 85 12.86 -6.90 21.14
CA SER A 85 13.33 -5.58 21.56
C SER A 85 13.26 -4.54 20.44
N VAL A 86 13.52 -4.94 19.19
CA VAL A 86 13.42 -4.07 18.01
C VAL A 86 11.96 -3.88 17.61
N MET A 87 11.13 -4.93 17.69
CA MET A 87 9.70 -4.86 17.37
C MET A 87 8.92 -3.91 18.29
N ARG A 88 9.28 -3.87 19.58
CA ARG A 88 8.54 -3.11 20.61
C ARG A 88 9.12 -1.72 20.91
N GLY A 89 10.36 -1.43 20.46
CA GLY A 89 11.05 -0.17 20.74
C GLY A 89 11.12 0.17 22.24
N THR A 90 11.62 1.35 22.59
CA THR A 90 11.57 1.86 23.97
C THR A 90 10.23 2.50 24.33
N GLY A 91 9.35 2.71 23.34
CA GLY A 91 8.01 3.28 23.44
C GLY A 91 7.80 4.19 24.66
N ASP A 92 8.10 5.48 24.55
CA ASP A 92 7.70 6.43 25.59
C ASP A 92 6.19 6.27 25.81
N MET A 93 5.80 5.90 27.04
CA MET A 93 4.41 5.78 27.43
C MET A 93 3.76 7.14 27.21
N VAL A 94 2.97 7.28 26.14
CA VAL A 94 2.08 8.44 25.99
C VAL A 94 0.98 8.25 27.03
N SER A 95 1.24 8.72 28.25
CA SER A 95 0.23 8.85 29.29
C SER A 95 -0.83 9.82 28.77
N SER A 96 -2.05 9.30 28.59
CA SER A 96 -3.24 10.12 28.32
C SER A 96 -3.66 10.86 29.57
#